data_AF-A0A7J6KY22-F1
#
_entry.id   AF-A0A7J6KY22-F1
#
_cell.length_a   1.000
_cell.length_b   1.000
_cell.length_c   1.000
_cell.angle_alpha   90.00
_cell.angle_beta   90.00
_cell.angle_gamma   90.00
#
_symmetry.space_group_name_H-M   'P 1'
#
loop_
_entity.id
_entity.type
_entity.pdbx_description
1 polymer ?
#
loop_
_entity_poly.entity_id
_entity_poly.type
_entity_poly.pdbx_seq_one_letter_code
_entity_poly.pdbx_strand_id
1 'polypeptide(L)'
;MIPAFTPLKACQRELSNRKSFGRPSLTRADRPPIVRGTVSPKRRGSAKKASYVSKRLSREDVNAFVTEARAPSTRRSYEAIRKAYVRVMESAQIVPYPLVPAKAIHSIVSLVKGDYTYESVRNYAQRIKSLAKEERGDVFDVQGEERFKLALRAASKLCRQASSIEQKRAGTFTADEVIDIAHIQDPLHEGTVCAILCEVSCLLRVNELLALSKGDIHFSSDGLSAQIIVRRSKTDPSGLGCQLTVGCLCGQGPARDECAVHRLRWWVCVTCEADTSRFQAVRK
;
A
#
# COMPACT_ATOMS: atom_id res chain seq x y z
N MET A 1 -12.21 -43.91 -2.13
CA MET A 1 -12.32 -43.60 -0.68
C MET A 1 -12.51 -42.11 -0.54
N ILE A 2 -13.77 -41.70 -0.35
CA ILE A 2 -14.22 -40.34 -0.08
C ILE A 2 -15.33 -40.53 0.96
N PRO A 3 -15.27 -39.95 2.17
CA PRO A 3 -16.44 -39.92 3.02
C PRO A 3 -17.33 -38.75 2.58
N ALA A 4 -18.55 -39.12 2.21
CA ALA A 4 -19.64 -38.23 1.82
C ALA A 4 -20.19 -37.45 3.02
N PHE A 5 -20.57 -36.21 2.72
CA PHE A 5 -21.39 -35.33 3.55
C PHE A 5 -22.76 -35.96 3.85
N THR A 6 -23.13 -36.04 5.13
CA THR A 6 -24.51 -36.27 5.58
C THR A 6 -25.06 -35.02 6.28
N PRO A 7 -26.32 -34.60 5.99
CA PRO A 7 -26.90 -33.37 6.53
C PRO A 7 -27.56 -33.57 7.90
N LEU A 8 -27.24 -32.67 8.84
CA LEU A 8 -27.91 -32.53 10.14
C LEU A 8 -29.35 -31.99 9.96
N LYS A 9 -30.32 -32.88 9.75
CA LYS A 9 -31.74 -32.64 10.01
C LYS A 9 -32.19 -33.54 11.17
N ALA A 10 -31.88 -33.15 12.40
CA ALA A 10 -32.55 -33.67 13.61
C ALA A 10 -32.14 -32.87 14.85
N CYS A 11 -32.62 -31.64 15.01
CA CYS A 11 -32.68 -31.01 16.33
C CYS A 11 -33.67 -29.84 16.36
N GLN A 12 -34.91 -30.09 15.93
CA GLN A 12 -35.97 -29.06 15.95
C GLN A 12 -37.29 -29.55 16.56
N ARG A 13 -37.26 -30.59 17.39
CA ARG A 13 -38.48 -31.14 18.01
C ARG A 13 -38.30 -31.59 19.46
N GLU A 14 -37.64 -30.79 20.30
CA GLU A 14 -37.66 -31.00 21.77
C GLU A 14 -37.71 -29.71 22.61
N LEU A 15 -38.24 -28.61 22.06
CA LEU A 15 -38.44 -27.36 22.83
C LEU A 15 -39.90 -26.93 22.98
N SER A 16 -40.83 -27.88 22.91
CA SER A 16 -42.25 -27.64 23.17
C SER A 16 -42.78 -28.56 24.27
N ASN A 17 -42.14 -28.56 25.45
CA ASN A 17 -42.79 -28.92 26.72
C ASN A 17 -41.81 -28.80 27.90
N ARG A 18 -41.56 -27.58 28.39
CA ARG A 18 -41.16 -27.39 29.79
C ARG A 18 -42.02 -26.31 30.41
N LYS A 19 -42.98 -26.82 31.19
CA LYS A 19 -43.86 -26.10 32.11
C LYS A 19 -43.09 -25.07 32.92
N SER A 20 -43.73 -23.93 33.10
CA SER A 20 -43.39 -22.86 34.04
C SER A 20 -43.15 -23.40 35.44
N PHE A 21 -41.88 -23.55 35.82
CA PHE A 21 -41.48 -23.61 37.23
C PHE A 21 -41.27 -22.17 37.71
N GLY A 22 -42.13 -21.74 38.63
CA GLY A 22 -41.97 -20.48 39.35
C GLY A 22 -40.60 -20.44 40.05
N ARG A 23 -39.83 -19.38 39.84
CA ARG A 23 -38.60 -19.16 40.59
C ARG A 23 -38.95 -18.84 42.05
N PRO A 24 -38.28 -19.43 43.04
CA PRO A 24 -38.43 -19.02 44.43
C PRO A 24 -37.99 -17.55 44.57
N SER A 25 -38.85 -16.72 45.15
CA SER A 25 -38.49 -15.37 45.54
C SER A 25 -37.51 -15.43 46.69
N LEU A 26 -36.22 -15.22 46.43
CA LEU A 26 -35.21 -15.03 47.46
C LEU A 26 -35.57 -13.81 48.30
N THR A 27 -35.86 -14.02 49.58
CA THR A 27 -36.05 -12.98 50.57
C THR A 27 -34.75 -12.19 50.78
N ARG A 28 -34.88 -10.91 51.17
CA ARG A 28 -33.77 -9.94 51.31
C ARG A 28 -32.65 -10.39 52.26
N ALA A 29 -32.90 -11.41 53.09
CA ALA A 29 -31.96 -11.97 54.06
C ALA A 29 -30.88 -12.89 53.46
N ASP A 30 -31.08 -13.44 52.25
CA ASP A 30 -30.15 -14.44 51.67
C ASP A 30 -29.12 -13.84 50.70
N ARG A 31 -28.96 -12.51 50.66
CA ARG A 31 -27.93 -11.88 49.83
C ARG A 31 -26.59 -11.90 50.56
N PRO A 32 -25.53 -12.52 49.99
CA PRO A 32 -24.20 -12.45 50.58
C PRO A 32 -23.75 -10.98 50.69
N PRO A 33 -22.98 -10.63 51.74
CA PRO A 33 -22.52 -9.26 51.93
C PRO A 33 -21.72 -8.79 50.72
N ILE A 34 -22.05 -7.60 50.22
CA ILE A 34 -21.38 -6.96 49.09
C ILE A 34 -19.93 -6.68 49.51
N VAL A 35 -19.00 -7.47 48.99
CA VAL A 35 -17.56 -7.22 49.10
C VAL A 35 -17.26 -5.90 48.38
N ARG A 36 -16.88 -4.87 49.16
CA ARG A 36 -16.42 -3.58 48.62
C ARG A 36 -15.20 -3.85 47.74
N GLY A 37 -15.37 -3.74 46.42
CA GLY A 37 -14.30 -3.94 45.44
C GLY A 37 -14.75 -4.60 44.13
N THR A 38 -15.93 -5.22 44.09
CA THR A 38 -16.47 -5.74 42.82
C THR A 38 -17.18 -4.62 42.05
N VAL A 39 -16.69 -4.32 40.85
CA VAL A 39 -17.33 -3.39 39.91
C VAL A 39 -18.77 -3.86 39.72
N SER A 40 -19.73 -3.05 40.17
CA SER A 40 -21.16 -3.38 40.08
C SER A 40 -21.51 -3.82 38.65
N PRO A 41 -22.32 -4.89 38.47
CA PRO A 41 -22.74 -5.31 37.14
C PRO A 41 -23.41 -4.14 36.43
N LYS A 42 -22.81 -3.69 35.32
CA LYS A 42 -23.29 -2.53 34.55
C LYS A 42 -24.71 -2.84 34.08
N ARG A 43 -25.71 -2.16 34.66
CA ARG A 43 -27.10 -2.23 34.20
C ARG A 43 -27.18 -1.73 32.75
N ARG A 44 -28.07 -2.31 31.92
CA ARG A 44 -28.41 -1.75 30.59
C ARG A 44 -28.78 -0.28 30.77
N GLY A 45 -28.00 0.61 30.17
CA GLY A 45 -28.23 2.06 30.24
C GLY A 45 -29.54 2.45 29.57
N SER A 46 -30.23 3.45 30.12
CA SER A 46 -31.42 4.04 29.49
C SER A 46 -31.01 4.99 28.37
N ALA A 47 -31.58 4.83 27.17
CA ALA A 47 -31.32 5.71 26.02
C ALA A 47 -31.66 7.18 26.32
N LYS A 48 -32.71 7.44 27.12
CA LYS A 48 -33.06 8.80 27.58
C LYS A 48 -31.95 9.41 28.45
N LYS A 49 -31.34 8.61 29.32
CA LYS A 49 -30.22 9.06 30.18
C LYS A 49 -28.96 9.34 29.35
N ALA A 50 -28.68 8.51 28.35
CA ALA A 50 -27.57 8.73 27.42
C ALA A 50 -27.74 10.03 26.60
N SER A 51 -28.94 10.29 26.07
CA SER A 51 -29.25 11.52 25.33
C SER A 51 -29.15 12.78 26.19
N TYR A 52 -29.53 12.69 27.47
CA TYR A 52 -29.37 13.81 28.40
C TYR A 52 -27.89 14.11 28.70
N VAL A 53 -27.07 13.07 28.88
CA VAL A 53 -25.63 13.20 29.10
C VAL A 53 -24.91 13.72 27.86
N SER A 54 -25.28 13.26 26.66
CA SER A 54 -24.66 13.71 25.41
C SER A 54 -24.81 15.20 25.13
N LYS A 55 -25.90 15.81 25.59
CA LYS A 55 -26.12 17.27 25.47
C LYS A 55 -25.22 18.11 26.37
N ARG A 56 -24.60 17.50 27.39
CA ARG A 56 -23.73 18.15 28.37
C ARG A 56 -22.26 17.77 28.24
N LEU A 57 -21.95 16.82 27.36
CA LEU A 57 -20.58 16.40 27.09
C LEU A 57 -19.85 17.51 26.35
N SER A 58 -18.83 18.06 26.98
CA SER A 58 -17.91 18.98 26.33
C SER A 58 -16.93 18.20 25.44
N ARG A 59 -16.28 18.91 24.52
CA ARG A 59 -15.20 18.34 23.71
C ARG A 59 -14.02 17.88 24.58
N GLU A 60 -13.81 18.54 25.71
CA GLU A 60 -12.78 18.21 26.69
C GLU A 60 -13.08 16.87 27.36
N ASP A 61 -14.33 16.59 27.70
CA ASP A 61 -14.75 15.30 28.29
C ASP A 61 -14.52 14.13 27.31
N VAL A 62 -14.83 14.35 26.02
CA VAL A 62 -14.59 13.36 24.97
C VAL A 62 -13.08 13.11 24.80
N ASN A 63 -12.28 14.17 24.77
CA ASN A 63 -10.83 14.07 24.64
C ASN A 63 -10.18 13.42 25.87
N ALA A 64 -10.66 13.72 27.08
CA ALA A 64 -10.21 13.08 28.31
C ALA A 64 -10.49 11.58 28.29
N PHE A 65 -11.70 11.18 27.88
CA PHE A 65 -12.09 9.78 27.77
C PHE A 65 -11.25 9.00 26.74
N VAL A 66 -11.03 9.59 25.55
CA VAL A 66 -10.16 8.99 24.51
C VAL A 66 -8.72 8.89 25.00
N THR A 67 -8.24 9.88 25.75
CA THR A 67 -6.89 9.88 26.33
C THR A 67 -6.74 8.80 27.40
N GLU A 68 -7.73 8.63 28.27
CA GLU A 68 -7.73 7.60 29.31
C GLU A 68 -7.79 6.18 28.73
N ALA A 69 -8.49 6.00 27.61
CA ALA A 69 -8.53 4.73 26.88
C ALA A 69 -7.15 4.31 26.31
N ARG A 70 -6.18 5.23 26.19
CA ARG A 70 -4.83 4.92 25.71
C ARG A 70 -3.96 4.32 26.82
N ALA A 71 -3.23 3.26 26.46
CA ALA A 71 -2.18 2.71 27.32
C ALA A 71 -1.19 3.81 27.76
N PRO A 72 -0.68 3.78 29.01
CA PRO A 72 0.23 4.81 29.51
C PRO A 72 1.46 5.05 28.64
N SER A 73 2.04 3.99 28.05
CA SER A 73 3.17 4.07 27.12
C SER A 73 2.83 4.85 25.85
N THR A 74 1.65 4.60 25.28
CA THR A 74 1.14 5.30 24.10
C THR A 74 0.93 6.79 24.40
N ARG A 75 0.37 7.14 25.57
CA ARG A 75 0.21 8.53 25.99
C ARG A 75 1.54 9.29 26.04
N ARG A 76 2.56 8.71 26.70
CA ARG A 76 3.90 9.31 26.75
C ARG A 76 4.50 9.51 25.37
N SER A 77 4.30 8.54 24.48
CA SER A 77 4.82 8.60 23.11
C SER A 77 4.14 9.69 22.27
N TYR A 78 2.83 9.90 22.43
CA TYR A 78 2.11 10.99 21.79
C TYR A 78 2.58 12.35 22.30
N GLU A 79 2.75 12.50 23.61
CA GLU A 79 3.23 13.75 24.22
C GLU A 79 4.68 14.08 23.78
N ALA A 80 5.54 13.06 23.69
CA ALA A 80 6.90 13.24 23.19
C ALA A 80 6.92 13.72 21.73
N ILE A 81 6.08 13.11 20.88
CA ILE A 81 5.93 13.50 19.47
C ILE A 81 5.39 14.93 19.34
N ARG A 82 4.40 15.29 20.17
CA ARG A 82 3.84 16.64 20.22
C ARG A 82 4.90 17.69 20.55
N LYS A 83 5.70 17.46 21.60
CA LYS A 83 6.80 18.35 22.00
C LYS A 83 7.86 18.46 20.91
N ALA A 84 8.22 17.34 20.30
CA ALA A 84 9.18 17.34 19.20
C ALA A 84 8.66 18.13 17.99
N TYR A 85 7.38 18.01 17.66
CA TYR A 85 6.75 18.78 16.57
C TYR A 85 6.77 20.28 16.82
N VAL A 86 6.33 20.70 18.00
CA VAL A 86 6.36 22.11 18.38
C VAL A 86 7.78 22.66 18.27
N ARG A 87 8.77 21.94 18.80
CA ARG A 87 10.18 22.34 18.72
C ARG A 87 10.68 22.48 17.26
N VAL A 88 10.36 21.52 16.40
CA VAL A 88 10.76 21.57 14.97
C VAL A 88 10.13 22.77 14.27
N MET A 89 8.86 23.04 14.51
CA MET A 89 8.17 24.20 13.91
C MET A 89 8.71 25.53 14.46
N GLU A 90 8.93 25.62 15.77
CA GLU A 90 9.48 26.82 16.43
C GLU A 90 10.90 27.13 15.94
N SER A 91 11.75 26.11 15.76
CA SER A 91 13.09 26.28 15.18
C SER A 91 13.07 26.80 13.74
N ALA A 92 11.98 26.55 13.02
CA ALA A 92 11.73 27.08 11.67
C ALA A 92 10.96 28.41 11.68
N GLN A 93 10.69 28.99 12.85
CA GLN A 93 9.86 30.19 13.04
C GLN A 93 8.43 30.03 12.48
N ILE A 94 7.92 28.80 12.44
CA ILE A 94 6.57 28.46 11.98
C ILE A 94 5.66 28.25 13.19
N VAL A 95 4.49 28.89 13.20
CA VAL A 95 3.48 28.65 14.23
C VAL A 95 2.97 27.20 14.10
N PRO A 96 3.09 26.34 15.13
CA PRO A 96 2.82 24.90 14.98
C PRO A 96 1.36 24.56 14.62
N TYR A 97 0.41 25.35 15.14
CA TYR A 97 -1.03 25.15 14.95
C TYR A 97 -1.68 26.40 14.33
N PRO A 98 -2.83 26.27 13.63
CA PRO A 98 -3.50 25.03 13.23
C PRO A 98 -2.61 24.19 12.30
N LEU A 99 -2.81 22.88 12.34
CA LEU A 99 -2.10 21.94 11.47
C LEU A 99 -2.69 22.03 10.07
N VAL A 100 -1.91 22.55 9.14
CA VAL A 100 -2.23 22.55 7.71
C VAL A 100 -1.34 21.57 6.96
N PRO A 101 -1.75 21.05 5.79
CA PRO A 101 -0.97 20.08 5.03
C PRO A 101 0.48 20.53 4.80
N ALA A 102 0.71 21.81 4.51
CA ALA A 102 2.05 22.36 4.30
C ALA A 102 2.97 22.20 5.52
N LYS A 103 2.47 22.44 6.75
CA LYS A 103 3.23 22.27 8.00
C LYS A 103 3.51 20.80 8.30
N ALA A 104 2.54 19.93 8.04
CA ALA A 104 2.72 18.49 8.18
C ALA A 104 3.78 17.96 7.20
N ILE A 105 3.75 18.41 5.94
CA ILE A 105 4.75 18.07 4.92
C ILE A 105 6.13 18.61 5.32
N HIS A 106 6.20 19.85 5.80
CA HIS A 106 7.44 20.42 6.32
C HIS A 106 8.05 19.50 7.40
N SER A 107 7.25 19.07 8.38
CA SER A 107 7.73 18.15 9.42
C SER A 107 8.22 16.81 8.87
N ILE A 108 7.55 16.25 7.85
CA ILE A 108 8.00 15.03 7.17
C ILE A 108 9.36 15.27 6.52
N VAL A 109 9.52 16.36 5.78
CA VAL A 109 10.78 16.70 5.09
C VAL A 109 11.91 16.92 6.09
N SER A 110 11.66 17.61 7.20
CA SER A 110 12.64 17.81 8.26
C SER A 110 13.14 16.49 8.85
N LEU A 111 12.23 15.53 9.08
CA LEU A 111 12.61 14.23 9.60
C LEU A 111 13.35 13.37 8.56
N VAL A 112 12.93 13.41 7.29
CA VAL A 112 13.65 12.70 6.21
C VAL A 112 15.07 13.24 6.06
N LYS A 113 15.26 14.58 6.12
CA LYS A 113 16.58 15.20 6.07
C LYS A 113 17.42 15.00 7.33
N GLY A 114 16.79 14.62 8.45
CA GLY A 114 17.47 14.25 9.69
C GLY A 114 17.79 12.76 9.78
N ASP A 115 17.77 12.03 8.66
CA ASP A 115 18.10 10.60 8.55
C ASP A 115 17.27 9.66 9.43
N TYR A 116 16.00 10.02 9.70
CA TYR A 116 15.09 9.14 10.42
C TYR A 116 14.61 7.99 9.52
N THR A 117 14.37 6.82 10.15
CA THR A 117 13.77 5.68 9.45
C THR A 117 12.34 6.00 8.98
N TYR A 118 11.93 5.46 7.84
CA TYR A 118 10.59 5.70 7.28
C TYR A 118 9.47 5.38 8.28
N GLU A 119 9.60 4.30 9.05
CA GLU A 119 8.60 3.91 10.04
C GLU A 119 8.46 4.96 11.15
N SER A 120 9.57 5.59 11.55
CA SER A 120 9.56 6.69 12.50
C SER A 120 8.87 7.92 11.91
N VAL A 121 9.22 8.30 10.68
CA VAL A 121 8.60 9.43 9.96
C VAL A 121 7.08 9.23 9.80
N ARG A 122 6.67 8.04 9.37
CA ARG A 122 5.27 7.67 9.19
C ARG A 122 4.50 7.75 10.51
N ASN A 123 5.02 7.12 11.56
CA ASN A 123 4.37 7.12 12.87
C ASN A 123 4.25 8.52 13.45
N TYR A 124 5.30 9.31 13.31
CA TYR A 124 5.32 10.70 13.75
C TYR A 124 4.25 11.54 13.04
N ALA A 125 4.25 11.54 11.70
CA ALA A 125 3.32 12.33 10.90
C ALA A 125 1.86 11.94 11.12
N GLN A 126 1.57 10.64 11.23
CA GLN A 126 0.21 10.15 11.51
C GLN A 126 -0.27 10.56 12.91
N ARG A 127 0.60 10.49 13.91
CA ARG A 127 0.22 10.85 15.29
C ARG A 127 -0.01 12.34 15.48
N ILE A 128 0.77 13.20 14.82
CA ILE A 128 0.52 14.65 14.84
C ILE A 128 -0.81 15.00 14.20
N LYS A 129 -1.12 14.36 13.07
CA LYS A 129 -2.41 14.54 12.41
C LYS A 129 -3.58 14.09 13.30
N SER A 130 -3.44 12.94 13.97
CA SER A 130 -4.43 12.47 14.95
C SER A 130 -4.60 13.43 16.13
N LEU A 131 -3.49 13.93 16.70
CA LEU A 131 -3.52 14.91 17.78
C LEU A 131 -4.19 16.21 17.38
N ALA A 132 -3.88 16.75 16.21
CA ALA A 132 -4.48 17.98 15.71
C ALA A 132 -5.99 17.83 15.47
N LYS A 133 -6.42 16.66 14.97
CA LYS A 133 -7.84 16.32 14.82
C LYS A 133 -8.56 16.22 16.16
N GLU A 134 -7.98 15.54 17.14
CA GLU A 134 -8.57 15.33 18.47
C GLU A 134 -8.67 16.64 19.27
N GLU A 135 -7.53 17.32 19.44
CA GLU A 135 -7.41 18.48 20.32
C GLU A 135 -8.04 19.75 19.72
N ARG A 136 -7.85 19.99 18.43
CA ARG A 136 -8.21 21.27 17.78
C ARG A 136 -9.29 21.13 16.72
N GLY A 137 -9.44 19.94 16.13
CA GLY A 137 -10.44 19.68 15.09
C GLY A 137 -9.92 20.02 13.71
N ASP A 138 -8.60 20.08 13.59
CA ASP A 138 -7.94 20.31 12.32
C ASP A 138 -8.18 19.09 11.44
N VAL A 139 -8.85 19.30 10.31
CA VAL A 139 -9.15 18.27 9.32
C VAL A 139 -8.62 18.77 7.99
N PHE A 140 -7.85 17.93 7.31
CA PHE A 140 -7.38 18.25 5.96
C PHE A 140 -8.54 18.12 4.99
N ASP A 141 -8.57 19.02 4.02
CA ASP A 141 -9.40 18.89 2.83
C ASP A 141 -8.93 17.71 1.95
N VAL A 142 -9.71 17.36 0.94
CA VAL A 142 -9.40 16.23 0.05
C VAL A 142 -8.03 16.39 -0.61
N GLN A 143 -7.73 17.60 -1.10
CA GLN A 143 -6.44 17.90 -1.73
C GLN A 143 -5.28 17.86 -0.73
N GLY A 144 -5.47 18.39 0.48
CA GLY A 144 -4.50 18.32 1.55
C GLY A 144 -4.17 16.89 1.98
N GLU A 145 -5.17 16.01 2.01
CA GLU A 145 -5.01 14.60 2.29
C GLU A 145 -4.16 13.89 1.21
N GLU A 146 -4.42 14.19 -0.06
CA GLU A 146 -3.63 13.65 -1.17
C GLU A 146 -2.19 14.12 -1.14
N ARG A 147 -1.95 15.42 -0.90
CA ARG A 147 -0.60 15.98 -0.77
C ARG A 147 0.15 15.34 0.40
N PHE A 148 -0.50 15.14 1.53
CA PHE A 148 0.08 14.45 2.69
C PHE A 148 0.45 12.99 2.35
N LYS A 149 -0.41 12.25 1.65
CA LYS A 149 -0.12 10.88 1.19
C LYS A 149 1.04 10.85 0.20
N LEU A 150 1.10 11.80 -0.74
CA LEU A 150 2.20 11.92 -1.70
C LEU A 150 3.53 12.20 -0.99
N ALA A 151 3.54 13.09 0.00
CA ALA A 151 4.72 13.37 0.82
C ALA A 151 5.21 12.12 1.58
N LEU A 152 4.31 11.33 2.17
CA LEU A 152 4.69 10.05 2.80
C LEU A 152 5.24 9.03 1.80
N ARG A 153 4.69 8.96 0.58
CA ARG A 153 5.23 8.10 -0.48
C ARG A 153 6.64 8.54 -0.90
N ALA A 154 6.85 9.85 -1.05
CA ALA A 154 8.17 10.41 -1.36
C ALA A 154 9.17 10.12 -0.24
N ALA A 155 8.78 10.35 1.02
CA ALA A 155 9.59 10.00 2.20
C ALA A 155 9.96 8.51 2.22
N SER A 156 9.01 7.62 1.88
CA SER A 156 9.31 6.19 1.78
C SER A 156 10.40 5.89 0.75
N LYS A 157 10.33 6.51 -0.44
CA LYS A 157 11.36 6.33 -1.47
C LYS A 157 12.73 6.84 -1.01
N LEU A 158 12.78 8.03 -0.45
CA LEU A 158 14.04 8.68 -0.02
C LEU A 158 14.69 7.96 1.15
N CYS A 159 13.93 7.61 2.20
CA CYS A 159 14.46 6.84 3.32
C CYS A 159 14.89 5.43 2.90
N ARG A 160 14.22 4.82 1.91
CA ARG A 160 14.63 3.50 1.37
C ARG A 160 15.93 3.59 0.58
N GLN A 161 16.14 4.68 -0.18
CA GLN A 161 17.40 4.95 -0.88
C GLN A 161 18.56 5.19 0.11
N ALA A 162 18.32 5.88 1.23
CA ALA A 162 19.33 6.04 2.27
C ALA A 162 19.72 4.69 2.95
N SER A 163 18.79 3.74 3.02
CA SER A 163 19.05 2.37 3.51
C SER A 163 19.45 1.37 2.42
N SER A 164 19.65 1.80 1.17
CA SER A 164 19.72 0.90 0.00
C SER A 164 21.08 0.25 -0.28
N ILE A 165 21.93 0.05 0.73
CA ILE A 165 23.00 -0.93 0.58
C ILE A 165 22.44 -2.36 0.77
N GLU A 166 21.33 -2.57 1.50
CA GLU A 166 20.96 -3.94 1.92
C GLU A 166 19.49 -4.40 1.74
N GLN A 167 18.55 -3.57 1.29
CA GLN A 167 17.18 -4.05 1.08
C GLN A 167 16.92 -4.51 -0.36
N LYS A 168 16.97 -5.85 -0.52
CA LYS A 168 16.30 -6.69 -1.54
C LYS A 168 15.41 -5.88 -2.48
N ARG A 169 15.99 -5.43 -3.59
CA ARG A 169 15.22 -4.99 -4.75
C ARG A 169 14.26 -6.14 -5.08
N ALA A 170 12.98 -5.84 -5.22
CA ALA A 170 12.07 -6.80 -5.83
C ALA A 170 12.61 -7.07 -7.24
N GLY A 171 13.19 -8.27 -7.42
CA GLY A 171 13.76 -8.85 -8.65
C GLY A 171 13.96 -7.91 -9.82
N THR A 172 14.91 -6.98 -9.73
CA THR A 172 15.48 -6.33 -10.92
C THR A 172 16.70 -7.13 -11.32
N PHE A 173 16.72 -7.65 -12.55
CA PHE A 173 17.88 -8.39 -13.07
C PHE A 173 19.16 -7.57 -12.88
N THR A 174 20.23 -8.20 -12.42
CA THR A 174 21.58 -7.62 -12.50
C THR A 174 22.03 -7.57 -13.95
N ALA A 175 23.06 -6.77 -14.25
CA ALA A 175 23.62 -6.74 -15.60
C ALA A 175 24.08 -8.13 -16.06
N ASP A 176 24.71 -8.89 -15.16
CA ASP A 176 25.17 -10.26 -15.42
C ASP A 176 23.99 -11.21 -15.67
N GLU A 177 22.90 -11.11 -14.90
CA GLU A 177 21.70 -11.93 -15.13
C GLU A 177 21.04 -11.62 -16.49
N VAL A 178 21.05 -10.36 -16.93
CA VAL A 178 20.55 -9.99 -18.27
C VAL A 178 21.45 -10.58 -19.37
N ILE A 179 22.76 -10.56 -19.16
CA ILE A 179 23.73 -11.17 -20.09
C ILE A 179 23.50 -12.69 -20.15
N ASP A 180 23.36 -13.36 -19.02
CA ASP A 180 23.11 -14.80 -18.97
C ASP A 180 21.81 -15.16 -19.71
N ILE A 181 20.75 -14.38 -19.52
CA ILE A 181 19.48 -14.55 -20.24
C ILE A 181 19.65 -14.36 -21.74
N ALA A 182 20.43 -13.36 -22.17
CA ALA A 182 20.68 -13.09 -23.59
C ALA A 182 21.41 -14.24 -24.30
N HIS A 183 22.20 -15.02 -23.57
CA HIS A 183 22.96 -16.16 -24.08
C HIS A 183 22.16 -17.48 -24.09
N ILE A 184 20.91 -17.49 -23.62
CA ILE A 184 20.04 -18.66 -23.75
C ILE A 184 19.69 -18.86 -25.23
N GLN A 185 20.23 -19.92 -25.83
CA GLN A 185 20.03 -20.29 -27.25
C GLN A 185 18.99 -21.39 -27.46
N ASP A 186 18.07 -21.61 -26.49
CA ASP A 186 17.01 -22.61 -26.64
C ASP A 186 15.87 -22.07 -27.53
N PRO A 187 15.59 -22.69 -28.69
CA PRO A 187 14.52 -22.28 -29.59
C PRO A 187 13.14 -22.20 -28.91
N LEU A 188 12.89 -23.01 -27.88
CA LEU A 188 11.64 -22.99 -27.12
C LEU A 188 11.48 -21.74 -26.25
N HIS A 189 12.59 -21.08 -25.90
CA HIS A 189 12.64 -19.94 -24.99
C HIS A 189 13.02 -18.63 -25.68
N GLU A 190 13.36 -18.64 -26.97
CA GLU A 190 13.72 -17.44 -27.75
C GLU A 190 12.70 -16.29 -27.63
N GLY A 191 11.39 -16.60 -27.66
CA GLY A 191 10.35 -15.58 -27.46
C GLY A 191 10.37 -14.98 -26.05
N THR A 192 10.67 -15.79 -25.03
CA THR A 192 10.77 -15.35 -23.63
C THR A 192 12.03 -14.50 -23.42
N VAL A 193 13.16 -14.91 -23.99
CA VAL A 193 14.42 -14.14 -23.96
C VAL A 193 14.22 -12.77 -24.59
N CYS A 194 13.62 -12.72 -25.79
CA CYS A 194 13.30 -11.47 -26.47
C CYS A 194 12.37 -10.57 -25.63
N ALA A 195 11.34 -11.16 -25.01
CA ALA A 195 10.39 -10.44 -24.17
C ALA A 195 11.06 -9.84 -22.92
N ILE A 196 11.94 -10.60 -22.24
CA ILE A 196 12.69 -10.12 -21.08
C ILE A 196 13.64 -8.99 -21.48
N LEU A 197 14.40 -9.15 -22.57
CA LEU A 197 15.30 -8.09 -23.06
C LEU A 197 14.54 -6.81 -23.42
N CYS A 198 13.34 -6.95 -23.99
CA CYS A 198 12.43 -5.83 -24.26
C CYS A 198 11.94 -5.18 -22.96
N GLU A 199 11.51 -5.97 -21.97
CA GLU A 199 11.05 -5.48 -20.66
C GLU A 199 12.13 -4.63 -19.98
N VAL A 200 13.35 -5.15 -19.92
CA VAL A 200 14.49 -4.49 -19.27
C VAL A 200 14.91 -3.23 -20.03
N SER A 201 15.01 -3.30 -21.36
CA SER A 201 15.50 -2.17 -22.18
C SER A 201 14.49 -1.03 -22.26
N CYS A 202 13.20 -1.33 -22.18
CA CYS A 202 12.11 -0.36 -22.29
C CYS A 202 11.51 0.02 -20.93
N LEU A 203 11.93 -0.63 -19.86
CA LEU A 203 11.34 -0.51 -18.51
C LEU A 203 9.82 -0.75 -18.50
N LEU A 204 9.37 -1.73 -19.29
CA LEU A 204 7.96 -2.07 -19.39
C LEU A 204 7.49 -2.81 -18.15
N ARG A 205 6.21 -2.68 -17.83
CA ARG A 205 5.55 -3.61 -16.91
C ARG A 205 5.22 -4.91 -17.63
N VAL A 206 5.17 -6.02 -16.91
CA VAL A 206 4.71 -7.31 -17.43
C VAL A 206 3.39 -7.20 -18.21
N ASN A 207 2.39 -6.47 -17.69
CA ASN A 207 1.11 -6.30 -18.40
C ASN A 207 1.23 -5.47 -19.70
N GLU A 208 2.20 -4.55 -19.77
CA GLU A 208 2.46 -3.75 -20.98
C GLU A 208 3.15 -4.62 -22.03
N LEU A 209 4.18 -5.38 -21.61
CA LEU A 209 4.86 -6.36 -22.45
C LEU A 209 3.89 -7.40 -23.05
N LEU A 210 3.01 -7.99 -22.23
CA LEU A 210 2.02 -8.97 -22.68
C LEU A 210 0.95 -8.38 -23.61
N ALA A 211 0.76 -7.05 -23.57
CA ALA A 211 -0.19 -6.36 -24.42
C ALA A 211 0.42 -5.90 -25.74
N LEU A 212 1.75 -5.95 -25.90
CA LEU A 212 2.42 -5.53 -27.12
C LEU A 212 2.02 -6.43 -28.30
N SER A 213 1.70 -5.78 -29.41
CA SER A 213 1.48 -6.43 -30.70
C SER A 213 2.59 -6.06 -31.68
N LYS A 214 2.72 -6.83 -32.76
CA LYS A 214 3.70 -6.54 -33.83
C LYS A 214 3.53 -5.12 -34.39
N GLY A 215 2.28 -4.68 -34.56
CA GLY A 215 1.97 -3.34 -35.06
C GLY A 215 2.36 -2.21 -34.10
N ASP A 216 2.83 -2.54 -32.91
CA ASP A 216 3.32 -1.56 -31.92
C ASP A 216 4.85 -1.40 -31.96
N ILE A 217 5.56 -2.19 -32.78
CA ILE A 217 7.02 -2.17 -32.88
C ILE A 217 7.42 -1.69 -34.27
N HIS A 218 8.08 -0.53 -34.33
CA HIS A 218 8.56 0.08 -35.56
C HIS A 218 10.08 0.22 -35.51
N PHE A 219 10.79 -0.47 -36.40
CA PHE A 219 12.23 -0.31 -36.54
C PHE A 219 12.55 0.90 -37.41
N SER A 220 13.59 1.64 -37.06
CA SER A 220 14.14 2.69 -37.91
C SER A 220 14.74 2.11 -39.20
N SER A 221 14.83 2.90 -40.26
CA SER A 221 15.36 2.47 -41.56
C SER A 221 16.83 2.03 -41.51
N ASP A 222 17.61 2.60 -40.59
CA ASP A 222 18.99 2.21 -40.31
C ASP A 222 19.09 0.94 -39.43
N GLY A 223 17.97 0.47 -38.87
CA GLY A 223 17.93 -0.67 -37.95
C GLY A 223 18.58 -0.42 -36.59
N LEU A 224 18.97 0.81 -36.29
CA LEU A 224 19.69 1.17 -35.06
C LEU A 224 18.77 1.55 -33.90
N SER A 225 17.47 1.64 -34.14
CA SER A 225 16.50 1.87 -33.07
C SER A 225 15.19 1.15 -33.33
N ALA A 226 14.48 0.86 -32.25
CA ALA A 226 13.12 0.37 -32.28
C ALA A 226 12.22 1.31 -31.46
N GLN A 227 11.12 1.71 -32.07
CA GLN A 227 10.06 2.45 -31.43
C GLN A 227 8.96 1.48 -30.99
N ILE A 228 8.56 1.58 -29.73
CA ILE A 228 7.59 0.71 -29.09
C ILE A 228 6.41 1.55 -28.61
N ILE A 229 5.22 1.21 -29.08
CA ILE A 229 3.97 1.92 -28.78
C ILE A 229 3.23 1.15 -27.70
N VAL A 230 3.27 1.66 -26.47
CA VAL A 230 2.48 1.12 -25.36
C VAL A 230 1.08 1.71 -25.42
N ARG A 231 0.12 0.89 -25.88
CA ARG A 231 -1.30 1.28 -25.96
C ARG A 231 -1.89 1.48 -24.55
N ARG A 232 -2.97 2.27 -24.50
CA ARG A 232 -3.70 2.58 -23.26
C ARG A 232 -4.07 1.30 -22.50
N SER A 233 -3.58 1.15 -21.27
CA SER A 233 -3.93 0.03 -20.39
C SER A 233 -5.06 0.44 -19.42
N LYS A 234 -5.84 -0.52 -18.93
CA LYS A 234 -6.84 -0.28 -17.87
C LYS A 234 -6.22 0.27 -16.57
N THR A 235 -4.90 0.20 -16.42
CA THR A 235 -4.13 0.64 -15.26
C THR A 235 -3.40 1.97 -15.49
N ASP A 236 -3.53 2.61 -16.65
CA ASP A 236 -3.01 3.95 -16.91
C ASP A 236 -4.04 5.02 -16.51
N PRO A 237 -3.90 5.70 -15.36
CA PRO A 237 -4.84 6.73 -14.93
C PRO A 237 -4.81 7.97 -15.84
N SER A 238 -3.78 8.15 -16.66
CA SER A 238 -3.68 9.27 -17.61
C SER A 238 -4.34 8.96 -18.95
N GLY A 239 -4.49 7.68 -19.31
CA GLY A 239 -5.08 7.22 -20.55
C GLY A 239 -4.36 7.74 -21.80
N LEU A 240 -3.07 8.09 -21.71
CA LEU A 240 -2.34 8.66 -22.84
C LEU A 240 -1.65 7.57 -23.67
N GLY A 241 -1.31 6.42 -23.08
CA GLY A 241 -0.32 5.53 -23.68
C GLY A 241 1.06 6.19 -23.72
N CYS A 242 2.09 5.47 -24.13
CA CYS A 242 3.42 6.06 -24.32
C CYS A 242 4.14 5.46 -25.53
N GLN A 243 5.03 6.26 -26.10
CA GLN A 243 5.92 5.86 -27.17
C GLN A 243 7.34 5.86 -26.63
N LEU A 244 7.96 4.68 -26.64
CA LEU A 244 9.31 4.47 -26.14
C LEU A 244 10.21 4.24 -27.34
N THR A 245 11.45 4.72 -27.26
CA THR A 245 12.46 4.46 -28.30
C THR A 245 13.66 3.82 -27.62
N VAL A 246 14.08 2.67 -28.13
CA VAL A 246 15.27 1.96 -27.68
C VAL A 246 16.31 1.98 -28.77
N GLY A 247 17.52 2.40 -28.42
CA GLY A 247 18.68 2.39 -29.30
C GLY A 247 19.42 1.05 -29.26
N CYS A 248 20.01 0.69 -30.39
CA CYS A 248 20.92 -0.43 -30.53
C CYS A 248 22.23 -0.14 -29.79
N LEU A 249 22.70 -1.10 -28.99
CA LEU A 249 23.98 -1.01 -28.28
C LEU A 249 25.18 -1.40 -29.16
N CYS A 250 24.94 -2.01 -30.33
CA CYS A 250 26.00 -2.48 -31.22
C CYS A 250 26.53 -1.40 -32.18
N GLY A 251 25.84 -0.27 -32.32
CA GLY A 251 26.14 0.72 -33.36
C GLY A 251 26.12 0.08 -34.76
N GLN A 252 27.16 0.32 -35.56
CA GLN A 252 27.36 -0.32 -36.87
C GLN A 252 28.14 -1.65 -36.81
N GLY A 253 28.49 -2.12 -35.60
CA GLY A 253 29.19 -3.39 -35.41
C GLY A 253 28.28 -4.60 -35.63
N PRO A 254 28.85 -5.83 -35.56
CA PRO A 254 28.05 -7.05 -35.67
C PRO A 254 26.98 -7.10 -34.57
N ALA A 255 25.83 -7.69 -34.91
CA ALA A 255 24.75 -7.90 -33.96
C ALA A 255 25.25 -8.76 -32.79
N ARG A 256 25.03 -8.26 -31.57
CA ARG A 256 25.32 -9.01 -30.34
C ARG A 256 24.04 -9.56 -29.75
N ASP A 257 24.14 -10.72 -29.12
CA ASP A 257 22.99 -11.44 -28.57
C ASP A 257 22.30 -10.70 -27.44
N GLU A 258 23.01 -9.80 -26.75
CA GLU A 258 22.49 -8.94 -25.67
C GLU A 258 21.77 -7.69 -26.20
N CYS A 259 21.86 -7.42 -27.50
CA CYS A 259 21.20 -6.26 -28.09
C CYS A 259 19.70 -6.54 -28.27
N ALA A 260 18.90 -5.93 -27.39
CA ALA A 260 17.45 -6.03 -27.46
C ALA A 260 16.89 -5.65 -28.84
N VAL A 261 17.42 -4.60 -29.49
CA VAL A 261 16.95 -4.18 -30.83
C VAL A 261 17.18 -5.27 -31.88
N HIS A 262 18.35 -5.89 -31.91
CA HIS A 262 18.64 -6.96 -32.87
C HIS A 262 17.87 -8.24 -32.58
N ARG A 263 17.74 -8.63 -31.31
CA ARG A 263 16.92 -9.78 -30.89
C ARG A 263 15.44 -9.56 -31.21
N LEU A 264 14.89 -8.38 -30.92
CA LEU A 264 13.53 -7.98 -31.30
C LEU A 264 13.34 -8.03 -32.82
N ARG A 265 14.29 -7.51 -33.59
CA ARG A 265 14.21 -7.52 -35.06
C ARG A 265 14.24 -8.93 -35.60
N TRP A 266 15.17 -9.76 -35.13
CA TRP A 266 15.25 -11.16 -35.52
C TRP A 266 13.96 -11.89 -35.19
N TRP A 267 13.45 -11.74 -33.96
CA TRP A 267 12.21 -12.38 -33.53
C TRP A 267 11.01 -11.94 -34.38
N VAL A 268 10.82 -10.64 -34.60
CA VAL A 268 9.73 -10.10 -35.44
C VAL A 268 9.87 -10.50 -36.91
N CYS A 269 11.08 -10.69 -37.44
CA CYS A 269 11.27 -11.10 -38.83
C CYS A 269 11.14 -12.62 -39.01
N VAL A 270 11.74 -13.43 -38.14
CA VAL A 270 11.85 -14.89 -38.29
C VAL A 270 10.59 -15.62 -37.85
N THR A 271 9.92 -15.18 -36.78
CA THR A 271 8.69 -15.84 -36.31
C THR A 271 7.45 -15.48 -37.13
N CYS A 272 7.53 -14.44 -37.96
CA CYS A 272 6.39 -13.88 -38.68
C CYS A 272 6.11 -14.47 -40.07
N GLU A 273 6.88 -15.47 -40.52
CA GLU A 273 6.43 -16.29 -41.65
C GLU A 273 5.37 -17.33 -41.23
N ALA A 274 5.14 -17.55 -39.92
CA ALA A 274 4.30 -18.65 -39.44
C ALA A 274 3.01 -18.27 -38.70
N ASP A 275 2.88 -17.13 -38.01
CA ASP A 275 1.63 -16.82 -37.29
C ASP A 275 1.47 -15.32 -36.96
N THR A 276 0.25 -14.79 -37.07
CA THR A 276 -0.09 -13.37 -36.82
C THR A 276 -0.59 -13.12 -35.40
N SER A 277 -0.54 -14.11 -34.52
CA SER A 277 -1.03 -14.00 -33.17
C SER A 277 0.06 -13.47 -32.22
N ARG A 278 -0.29 -12.40 -31.49
CA ARG A 278 0.31 -11.72 -30.30
C ARG A 278 1.53 -12.39 -29.63
N PHE A 279 2.33 -11.63 -28.87
CA PHE A 279 3.32 -12.17 -27.90
C PHE A 279 2.66 -13.18 -26.93
N GLN A 280 2.53 -14.45 -27.34
CA GLN A 280 1.89 -15.53 -26.58
C GLN A 280 2.94 -16.42 -25.88
N ALA A 281 4.16 -15.93 -25.70
CA ALA A 281 5.24 -16.72 -25.08
C ALA A 281 5.06 -16.97 -23.57
N VAL A 282 3.99 -16.47 -22.92
CA VAL A 282 3.86 -16.51 -21.45
C VAL A 282 2.55 -17.15 -20.98
N ARG A 283 2.10 -18.20 -21.66
CA ARG A 283 1.08 -19.12 -21.11
C ARG A 283 1.53 -20.57 -21.27
N LYS A 284 2.38 -21.02 -20.36
CA LYS A 284 2.43 -22.42 -19.94
C LYS A 284 2.36 -22.44 -18.42
#